data_AF-E9GB91-F1
#
_entry.id   AF-E9GB91-F1
#
_cell.length_a   1.000
_cell.length_b   1.000
_cell.length_c   1.000
_cell.angle_alpha   90.00
_cell.angle_beta   90.00
_cell.angle_gamma   90.00
#
_symmetry.space_group_name_H-M   'P 1'
#
loop_
_entity.id
_entity.type
_entity.pdbx_description
1 polymer ?
#
loop_
_entity_poly.entity_id
_entity_poly.type
_entity_poly.pdbx_seq_one_letter_code
_entity_poly.pdbx_strand_id
1 'polypeptide(L)'
;MSMPEENDAIDMCYVLFCILSLHLGPALWNFVSKKLLNDPKSIVVDSYEFIKTLIDRRTANSTFFTTNKPSDLTQLDIAQKGRLAVAHGYFDEVALNWASYLLSWIELLKMIDAHTTAGTVQQIYDELISGSKTPMDIVLASFTKPNFVNQGLKKESDLTRAQYLKAIRIKLALYKCMVKHLGPALRSEHLRRKGAVRTNSEIDCQNLLFDLLEEWLLQPQHADMTTNVKIIETAKDGRNIVCHANLPLILTDWEATLLSWEKVCRLITNVNTANTIRDVYIDLKSRIDLPLPGTIWRSTAQSKYFANLVRRQVVLNPTWRRPNFKITLTKKPL
;
A
#
# COMPACT_ATOMS: atom_id res chain seq x y z
N MET A 1 -17.57 7.12 -13.22
CA MET A 1 -16.88 8.22 -12.53
C MET A 1 -16.36 9.18 -13.58
N SER A 2 -16.61 10.48 -13.42
CA SER A 2 -16.01 11.55 -14.22
C SER A 2 -14.55 11.78 -13.84
N MET A 3 -13.79 12.54 -14.65
CA MET A 3 -12.40 12.87 -14.33
C MET A 3 -12.23 13.66 -13.01
N PRO A 4 -13.08 14.66 -12.68
CA PRO A 4 -13.04 15.30 -11.37
C PRO A 4 -13.29 14.34 -10.21
N GLU A 5 -14.32 13.49 -10.30
CA GLU A 5 -14.63 12.50 -9.26
C GLU A 5 -13.49 11.50 -9.05
N GLU A 6 -12.77 11.12 -10.11
CA GLU A 6 -11.59 10.27 -9.99
C GLU A 6 -10.43 10.97 -9.29
N ASN A 7 -10.19 12.25 -9.59
CA ASN A 7 -9.17 13.01 -8.88
C ASN A 7 -9.47 13.12 -7.39
N ASP A 8 -10.73 13.33 -7.02
CA ASP A 8 -11.17 13.34 -5.62
C ASP A 8 -10.97 11.97 -4.96
N ALA A 9 -11.30 10.89 -5.69
CA ALA A 9 -11.09 9.52 -5.21
C ALA A 9 -9.60 9.19 -5.05
N ILE A 10 -8.72 9.68 -5.92
CA ILE A 10 -7.26 9.56 -5.81
C ILE A 10 -6.76 10.27 -4.55
N ASP A 11 -7.22 11.50 -4.31
CA ASP A 11 -6.81 12.30 -3.15
C ASP A 11 -7.33 11.68 -1.85
N MET A 12 -8.57 11.18 -1.84
CA MET A 12 -9.11 10.40 -0.71
C MET A 12 -8.28 9.13 -0.48
N CYS A 13 -7.97 8.37 -1.53
CA CYS A 13 -7.15 7.17 -1.45
C CYS A 13 -5.76 7.45 -0.86
N TYR A 14 -5.15 8.57 -1.26
CA TYR A 14 -3.89 9.05 -0.69
C TYR A 14 -3.99 9.34 0.81
N VAL A 15 -5.02 10.08 1.25
CA VAL A 15 -5.24 10.38 2.67
C VAL A 15 -5.45 9.09 3.48
N LEU A 16 -6.28 8.17 2.97
CA LEU A 16 -6.49 6.88 3.61
C LEU A 16 -5.18 6.08 3.73
N PHE A 17 -4.31 6.11 2.71
CA PHE A 17 -2.99 5.48 2.78
C PHE A 17 -2.07 6.14 3.80
N CYS A 18 -2.14 7.47 3.94
CA CYS A 18 -1.43 8.16 5.01
C CYS A 18 -1.92 7.71 6.39
N ILE A 19 -3.24 7.59 6.60
CA ILE A 19 -3.83 7.11 7.87
C ILE A 19 -3.38 5.68 8.17
N LEU A 20 -3.38 4.79 7.18
CA LEU A 20 -2.83 3.44 7.30
C LEU A 20 -1.36 3.43 7.72
N SER A 21 -0.55 4.33 7.15
CA SER A 21 0.89 4.37 7.36
C SER A 21 1.31 5.08 8.67
N LEU A 22 0.57 6.10 9.08
CA LEU A 22 0.90 6.98 10.20
C LEU A 22 0.21 6.57 11.50
N HIS A 23 -0.97 5.95 11.43
CA HIS A 23 -1.78 5.66 12.62
C HIS A 23 -2.05 4.16 12.76
N LEU A 24 -2.75 3.55 11.79
CA LEU A 24 -3.24 2.20 11.94
C LEU A 24 -2.11 1.16 11.99
N GLY A 25 -1.21 1.17 10.99
CA GLY A 25 -0.10 0.23 10.90
C GLY A 25 0.77 0.22 12.17
N PRO A 26 1.27 1.38 12.64
CA PRO A 26 2.02 1.46 13.89
C PRO A 26 1.28 0.96 15.13
N ALA A 27 -0.01 1.28 15.26
CA ALA A 27 -0.83 0.82 16.39
C ALA A 27 -1.00 -0.71 16.38
N LEU A 28 -1.28 -1.28 15.19
CA LEU A 28 -1.36 -2.72 15.00
C LEU A 28 -0.04 -3.41 15.30
N TRP A 29 1.09 -2.85 14.82
CA TRP A 29 2.42 -3.38 15.13
C TRP A 29 2.64 -3.43 16.65
N ASN A 30 2.31 -2.35 17.37
CA ASN A 30 2.46 -2.30 18.83
C ASN A 30 1.66 -3.39 19.54
N PHE A 31 0.40 -3.60 19.12
CA PHE A 31 -0.47 -4.62 19.70
C PHE A 31 0.04 -6.04 19.42
N VAL A 32 0.33 -6.35 18.16
CA VAL A 32 0.80 -7.68 17.71
C VAL A 32 2.13 -8.02 18.37
N SER A 33 3.06 -7.05 18.46
CA SER A 33 4.34 -7.21 19.18
C SER A 33 4.13 -7.46 20.67
N LYS A 34 3.23 -6.71 21.33
CA LYS A 34 2.92 -6.90 22.76
C LYS A 34 2.34 -8.29 23.05
N LYS A 35 1.55 -8.84 22.11
CA LYS A 35 0.95 -10.18 22.20
C LYS A 35 1.88 -11.29 21.69
N LEU A 36 3.12 -10.98 21.29
CA LEU A 36 4.10 -11.91 20.72
C LEU A 36 3.57 -12.66 19.48
N LEU A 37 2.80 -11.96 18.65
CA LEU A 37 2.12 -12.53 17.47
C LEU A 37 2.89 -12.31 16.16
N ASN A 38 3.97 -11.54 16.17
CA ASN A 38 4.87 -11.33 15.04
C ASN A 38 6.30 -11.78 15.38
N ASP A 39 7.11 -11.98 14.34
CA ASP A 39 8.55 -12.17 14.54
C ASP A 39 9.15 -10.84 15.05
N PRO A 40 9.73 -10.82 16.27
CA PRO A 40 10.36 -9.62 16.83
C PRO A 40 11.63 -9.18 16.07
N LYS A 41 12.03 -9.87 15.00
CA LYS A 41 13.13 -9.48 14.10
C LYS A 41 12.66 -8.70 12.86
N SER A 42 11.36 -8.65 12.57
CA SER A 42 10.84 -8.03 11.34
C SER A 42 10.26 -6.63 11.61
N ILE A 43 10.90 -5.58 11.07
CA ILE A 43 10.42 -4.18 11.11
C ILE A 43 9.51 -3.92 9.91
N VAL A 44 8.59 -4.85 9.68
CA VAL A 44 7.58 -4.75 8.63
C VAL A 44 6.29 -4.26 9.31
N VAL A 45 5.81 -3.09 8.91
CA VAL A 45 4.57 -2.50 9.45
C VAL A 45 3.42 -2.77 8.48
N ASP A 46 3.22 -4.04 8.13
CA ASP A 46 2.21 -4.44 7.15
C ASP A 46 0.84 -4.59 7.80
N SER A 47 0.02 -3.55 7.66
CA SER A 47 -1.34 -3.51 8.17
C SER A 47 -2.21 -4.66 7.65
N TYR A 48 -1.96 -5.21 6.46
CA TYR A 48 -2.73 -6.36 5.95
C TYR A 48 -2.45 -7.63 6.73
N GLU A 49 -1.18 -7.99 6.88
CA GLU A 49 -0.80 -9.19 7.63
C GLU A 49 -1.20 -9.08 9.09
N PHE A 50 -1.16 -7.87 9.68
CA PHE A 50 -1.68 -7.65 11.02
C PHE A 50 -3.19 -7.84 11.11
N ILE A 51 -3.99 -7.19 10.25
CA ILE A 51 -5.46 -7.35 10.27
C ILE A 51 -5.84 -8.81 10.03
N LYS A 52 -5.19 -9.49 9.08
CA LYS A 52 -5.37 -10.92 8.83
C LYS A 52 -5.08 -11.76 10.07
N THR A 53 -3.96 -11.50 10.75
CA THR A 53 -3.63 -12.17 12.01
C THR A 53 -4.70 -11.92 13.06
N LEU A 54 -5.23 -10.70 13.18
CA LEU A 54 -6.30 -10.40 14.14
C LEU A 54 -7.60 -11.15 13.80
N ILE A 55 -7.96 -11.27 12.53
CA ILE A 55 -9.11 -12.07 12.07
C ILE A 55 -8.93 -13.54 12.48
N ASP A 56 -7.79 -14.13 12.16
CA ASP A 56 -7.49 -15.54 12.48
C ASP A 56 -7.57 -15.78 14.00
N ARG A 57 -6.97 -14.88 14.79
CA ARG A 57 -6.95 -14.99 16.26
C ARG A 57 -8.33 -14.78 16.88
N ARG A 58 -9.11 -13.82 16.38
CA ARG A 58 -10.47 -13.53 16.88
C ARG A 58 -11.47 -14.61 16.49
N THR A 59 -11.26 -15.27 15.36
CA THR A 59 -12.05 -16.43 14.91
C THR A 59 -11.79 -17.64 15.82
N ALA A 60 -10.52 -17.88 16.15
CA ALA A 60 -10.13 -18.98 17.03
C ALA A 60 -10.44 -18.73 18.52
N ASN A 61 -10.47 -17.47 18.96
CA ASN A 61 -10.69 -17.10 20.34
C ASN A 61 -11.65 -15.90 20.44
N SER A 62 -12.85 -16.15 20.96
CA SER A 62 -13.90 -15.13 21.10
C SER A 62 -13.59 -14.04 22.13
N THR A 63 -12.63 -14.28 23.02
CA THR A 63 -12.19 -13.33 24.06
C THR A 63 -10.78 -12.78 23.76
N PHE A 64 -10.38 -12.75 22.49
CA PHE A 64 -9.05 -12.33 22.09
C PHE A 64 -8.75 -10.85 22.40
N PHE A 65 -9.75 -9.98 22.23
CA PHE A 65 -9.66 -8.57 22.57
C PHE A 65 -10.09 -8.30 24.01
N THR A 66 -9.65 -7.17 24.56
CA THR A 66 -10.02 -6.75 25.92
C THR A 66 -11.51 -6.43 26.00
N THR A 67 -12.06 -5.82 24.95
CA THR A 67 -13.51 -5.63 24.75
C THR A 67 -13.93 -6.38 23.50
N ASN A 68 -14.91 -7.28 23.63
CA ASN A 68 -15.37 -8.13 22.52
C ASN A 68 -16.81 -7.74 22.18
N LYS A 69 -17.08 -7.46 20.91
CA LYS A 69 -18.43 -7.21 20.39
C LYS A 69 -18.79 -8.29 19.37
N PRO A 70 -20.08 -8.65 19.22
CA PRO A 70 -20.51 -9.55 18.15
C PRO A 70 -20.10 -9.08 16.74
N SER A 71 -19.96 -7.77 16.55
CA SER A 71 -19.58 -7.14 15.29
C SER A 71 -18.08 -7.14 14.98
N ASP A 72 -17.21 -7.66 15.86
CA ASP A 72 -15.75 -7.53 15.72
C ASP A 72 -15.24 -8.05 14.37
N LEU A 73 -15.67 -9.26 13.98
CA LEU A 73 -15.24 -9.88 12.73
C LEU A 73 -15.71 -9.07 11.51
N THR A 74 -16.93 -8.56 11.54
CA THR A 74 -17.44 -7.69 10.47
C THR A 74 -16.61 -6.41 10.34
N GLN A 75 -16.22 -5.79 11.45
CA GLN A 75 -15.38 -4.59 11.43
C GLN A 75 -13.96 -4.91 10.92
N LEU A 76 -13.39 -6.04 11.33
CA LEU A 76 -12.08 -6.50 10.83
C LEU A 76 -12.11 -6.77 9.31
N ASP A 77 -13.18 -7.38 8.79
CA ASP A 77 -13.35 -7.63 7.36
C ASP A 77 -13.47 -6.33 6.57
N ILE A 78 -14.26 -5.36 7.04
CA ILE A 78 -14.38 -4.04 6.42
C ILE A 78 -13.02 -3.32 6.45
N ALA A 79 -12.31 -3.38 7.58
CA ALA A 79 -10.98 -2.79 7.72
C ALA A 79 -9.98 -3.39 6.72
N GLN A 80 -10.00 -4.70 6.54
CA GLN A 80 -9.14 -5.40 5.59
C GLN A 80 -9.49 -5.03 4.14
N LYS A 81 -10.78 -4.99 3.79
CA LYS A 81 -11.26 -4.55 2.47
C LYS A 81 -10.83 -3.11 2.17
N GLY A 82 -10.98 -2.20 3.13
CA GLY A 82 -10.54 -0.82 2.99
C GLY A 82 -9.04 -0.70 2.76
N ARG A 83 -8.23 -1.45 3.52
CA ARG A 83 -6.78 -1.51 3.28
C ARG A 83 -6.48 -1.98 1.86
N LEU A 84 -7.13 -3.07 1.42
CA LEU A 84 -6.92 -3.64 0.09
C LEU A 84 -7.29 -2.64 -1.02
N ALA A 85 -8.47 -2.01 -0.93
CA ALA A 85 -8.93 -1.02 -1.88
C ALA A 85 -7.95 0.14 -2.02
N VAL A 86 -7.42 0.64 -0.91
CA VAL A 86 -6.42 1.70 -0.89
C VAL A 86 -5.09 1.21 -1.49
N ALA A 87 -4.56 0.07 -1.06
CA ALA A 87 -3.27 -0.45 -1.56
C ALA A 87 -3.28 -0.78 -3.06
N HIS A 88 -4.44 -1.09 -3.62
CA HIS A 88 -4.60 -1.42 -5.05
C HIS A 88 -5.16 -0.26 -5.88
N GLY A 89 -5.59 0.85 -5.28
CA GLY A 89 -6.17 1.96 -6.05
C GLY A 89 -7.50 1.59 -6.71
N TYR A 90 -8.36 0.88 -5.98
CA TYR A 90 -9.75 0.63 -6.39
C TYR A 90 -10.58 1.89 -6.15
N PHE A 91 -10.41 2.91 -6.99
CA PHE A 91 -10.98 4.24 -6.73
C PHE A 91 -12.50 4.28 -6.71
N ASP A 92 -13.17 3.44 -7.50
CA ASP A 92 -14.64 3.34 -7.43
C ASP A 92 -15.09 2.82 -6.05
N GLU A 93 -14.40 1.82 -5.50
CA GLU A 93 -14.64 1.31 -4.14
C GLU A 93 -14.31 2.34 -3.06
N VAL A 94 -13.20 3.07 -3.20
CA VAL A 94 -12.81 4.13 -2.26
C VAL A 94 -13.84 5.27 -2.27
N ALA A 95 -14.25 5.74 -3.45
CA ALA A 95 -15.23 6.82 -3.56
C ALA A 95 -16.55 6.46 -2.88
N LEU A 96 -16.98 5.20 -2.97
CA LEU A 96 -18.23 4.73 -2.38
C LEU A 96 -18.12 4.43 -0.87
N ASN A 97 -16.99 3.90 -0.41
CA ASN A 97 -16.92 3.23 0.89
C ASN A 97 -15.88 3.82 1.86
N TRP A 98 -15.18 4.91 1.52
CA TRP A 98 -14.11 5.48 2.35
C TRP A 98 -14.53 5.73 3.81
N ALA A 99 -15.76 6.21 4.03
CA ALA A 99 -16.28 6.52 5.36
C ALA A 99 -16.42 5.26 6.21
N SER A 100 -16.98 4.19 5.64
CA SER A 100 -17.10 2.89 6.30
C SER A 100 -15.73 2.28 6.59
N TYR A 101 -14.75 2.46 5.70
CA TYR A 101 -13.38 2.02 5.94
C TYR A 101 -12.76 2.74 7.14
N LEU A 102 -12.85 4.07 7.22
CA LEU A 102 -12.32 4.83 8.37
C LEU A 102 -12.99 4.45 9.68
N LEU A 103 -14.32 4.34 9.72
CA LEU A 103 -15.04 3.92 10.92
C LEU A 103 -14.61 2.53 11.39
N SER A 104 -14.40 1.59 10.45
CA SER A 104 -13.90 0.26 10.80
C SER A 104 -12.46 0.29 11.34
N TRP A 105 -11.61 1.19 10.83
CA TRP A 105 -10.25 1.38 11.38
C TRP A 105 -10.28 2.02 12.76
N ILE A 106 -11.21 2.94 13.03
CA ILE A 106 -11.44 3.53 14.35
C ILE A 106 -11.90 2.46 15.34
N GLU A 107 -12.86 1.62 14.98
CA GLU A 107 -13.29 0.50 15.84
C GLU A 107 -12.16 -0.50 16.06
N LEU A 108 -11.39 -0.84 15.03
CA LEU A 108 -10.21 -1.69 15.16
C LEU A 108 -9.18 -1.10 16.15
N LEU A 109 -8.92 0.21 16.08
CA LEU A 109 -8.03 0.88 17.04
C LEU A 109 -8.58 0.80 18.47
N LYS A 110 -9.90 0.87 18.67
CA LYS A 110 -10.52 0.68 19.99
C LYS A 110 -10.38 -0.76 20.48
N MET A 111 -10.51 -1.77 19.60
CA MET A 111 -10.36 -3.20 19.96
C MET A 111 -8.97 -3.53 20.50
N ILE A 112 -7.93 -2.86 19.99
CA ILE A 112 -6.54 -3.06 20.43
C ILE A 112 -6.12 -2.09 21.55
N ASP A 113 -7.08 -1.45 22.22
CA ASP A 113 -6.91 -0.47 23.29
C ASP A 113 -6.06 0.76 22.88
N ALA A 114 -6.03 1.12 21.60
CA ALA A 114 -5.32 2.28 21.06
C ALA A 114 -6.20 3.55 21.03
N HIS A 115 -6.89 3.86 22.13
CA HIS A 115 -7.93 4.90 22.19
C HIS A 115 -7.48 6.30 21.76
N THR A 116 -6.26 6.73 22.12
CA THR A 116 -5.72 8.03 21.68
C THR A 116 -5.55 8.10 20.17
N THR A 117 -5.09 7.00 19.55
CA THR A 117 -4.99 6.92 18.08
C THR A 117 -6.37 6.86 17.45
N ALA A 118 -7.31 6.12 18.04
CA ALA A 118 -8.71 6.08 17.59
C ALA A 118 -9.34 7.49 17.59
N GLY A 119 -9.14 8.28 18.65
CA GLY A 119 -9.62 9.65 18.73
C GLY A 119 -9.00 10.58 17.68
N THR A 120 -7.72 10.39 17.36
CA THR A 120 -7.04 11.14 16.29
C THR A 120 -7.64 10.82 14.91
N VAL A 121 -7.85 9.53 14.62
CA VAL A 121 -8.45 9.11 13.34
C VAL A 121 -9.94 9.52 13.27
N GLN A 122 -10.65 9.52 14.40
CA GLN A 122 -12.01 10.05 14.49
C GLN A 122 -12.07 11.54 14.13
N GLN A 123 -11.15 12.36 14.63
CA GLN A 123 -11.07 13.78 14.26
C GLN A 123 -10.86 13.97 12.76
N ILE A 124 -9.98 13.17 12.15
CA ILE A 124 -9.77 13.20 10.69
C ILE A 124 -11.05 12.83 9.94
N TYR A 125 -11.76 11.78 10.39
CA TYR A 125 -13.05 11.39 9.83
C TYR A 125 -14.09 12.51 9.95
N ASP A 126 -14.18 13.16 11.12
CA ASP A 126 -15.12 14.25 11.38
C ASP A 126 -14.83 15.47 10.49
N GLU A 127 -13.55 15.78 10.27
CA GLU A 127 -13.14 16.83 9.33
C GLU A 127 -13.54 16.50 7.89
N LEU A 128 -13.28 15.26 7.43
CA LEU A 128 -13.61 14.82 6.06
C LEU A 128 -15.12 14.80 5.81
N ILE A 129 -15.93 14.32 6.76
CA ILE A 129 -17.38 14.21 6.59
C ILE A 129 -18.08 15.57 6.68
N SER A 130 -17.48 16.55 7.38
CA SER A 130 -18.03 17.91 7.47
C SER A 130 -18.10 18.63 6.12
N GLY A 131 -17.30 18.20 5.13
CA GLY A 131 -17.16 18.87 3.84
C GLY A 131 -16.44 20.22 3.91
N SER A 132 -15.94 20.64 5.07
CA SER A 132 -15.23 21.92 5.26
C SER A 132 -13.79 21.91 4.73
N LYS A 133 -13.26 20.72 4.45
CA LYS A 133 -11.90 20.48 3.95
C LYS A 133 -11.94 19.47 2.83
N THR A 134 -11.14 19.68 1.79
CA THR A 134 -10.85 18.61 0.83
C THR A 134 -9.90 17.60 1.47
N PRO A 135 -9.79 16.36 0.94
CA PRO A 135 -8.85 15.38 1.47
C PRO A 135 -7.42 15.93 1.59
N MET A 136 -6.99 16.73 0.62
CA MET A 136 -5.64 17.30 0.61
C MET A 136 -5.43 18.42 1.64
N ASP A 137 -6.49 19.00 2.20
CA ASP A 137 -6.42 20.02 3.26
C ASP A 137 -6.27 19.41 4.66
N ILE A 138 -6.41 18.08 4.79
CA ILE A 138 -6.27 17.39 6.06
C ILE A 138 -4.81 17.43 6.54
N VAL A 139 -4.60 18.08 7.67
CA VAL A 139 -3.28 18.18 8.30
C VAL A 139 -3.04 16.97 9.19
N LEU A 140 -2.17 16.07 8.74
CA LEU A 140 -1.70 14.94 9.54
C LEU A 140 -0.54 15.39 10.44
N ALA A 141 -0.85 16.18 11.46
CA ALA A 141 0.14 16.81 12.34
C ALA A 141 0.75 15.85 13.37
N SER A 142 0.05 14.76 13.69
CA SER A 142 0.50 13.75 14.66
C SER A 142 0.57 12.37 14.01
N PHE A 143 1.40 11.47 14.55
CA PHE A 143 1.50 10.09 14.07
C PHE A 143 1.75 9.14 15.23
N THR A 144 1.21 7.94 15.12
CA THR A 144 1.40 6.87 16.09
C THR A 144 2.79 6.29 15.90
N LYS A 145 3.62 6.36 16.95
CA LYS A 145 4.97 5.81 16.91
C LYS A 145 4.95 4.32 17.26
N PRO A 146 5.54 3.45 16.43
CA PRO A 146 5.82 2.09 16.85
C PRO A 146 6.77 2.07 18.07
N ASN A 147 6.58 1.14 19.00
CA ASN A 147 7.36 1.07 20.24
C ASN A 147 8.84 0.82 19.97
N PHE A 148 9.20 0.14 18.87
CA PHE A 148 10.61 -0.05 18.50
C PHE A 148 11.35 1.27 18.27
N VAL A 149 10.66 2.33 17.87
CA VAL A 149 11.27 3.66 17.66
C VAL A 149 11.74 4.30 18.98
N ASN A 150 11.10 3.94 20.10
CA ASN A 150 11.39 4.51 21.42
C ASN A 150 12.36 3.65 22.26
N GLN A 151 12.64 2.42 21.83
CA GLN A 151 13.39 1.45 22.64
C GLN A 151 14.91 1.51 22.47
N GLY A 152 15.43 2.50 21.73
CA GLY A 152 16.82 2.52 21.28
C GLY A 152 17.10 1.40 20.25
N LEU A 153 18.28 1.43 19.62
CA LEU A 153 18.71 0.34 18.74
C LEU A 153 18.97 -0.90 19.62
N LYS A 154 18.15 -1.95 19.48
CA LYS A 154 18.39 -3.24 20.14
C LYS A 154 19.12 -4.23 19.23
N LYS A 155 19.04 -4.02 17.92
CA LYS A 155 19.70 -4.79 16.85
C LYS A 155 20.22 -3.85 15.78
N GLU A 156 21.26 -4.24 15.03
CA GLU A 156 21.77 -3.48 13.88
C GLU A 156 20.71 -3.27 12.77
N SER A 157 19.67 -4.11 12.73
CA SER A 157 18.56 -3.96 11.79
C SER A 157 17.54 -2.89 12.21
N ASP A 158 17.61 -2.38 13.44
CA ASP A 158 16.62 -1.46 13.98
C ASP A 158 16.71 -0.08 13.34
N LEU A 159 15.55 0.51 13.01
CA LEU A 159 15.50 1.87 12.48
C LEU A 159 15.56 2.86 13.63
N THR A 160 16.49 3.81 13.56
CA THR A 160 16.46 5.02 14.37
C THR A 160 15.18 5.83 14.09
N ARG A 161 14.80 6.71 15.01
CA ARG A 161 13.67 7.63 14.81
C ARG A 161 13.79 8.46 13.53
N ALA A 162 14.99 8.94 13.20
CA ALA A 162 15.25 9.69 11.98
C ALA A 162 15.06 8.83 10.73
N GLN A 163 15.59 7.60 10.73
CA GLN A 163 15.42 6.64 9.65
C GLN A 163 13.94 6.26 9.44
N TYR A 164 13.20 5.99 10.52
CA TYR A 164 11.76 5.71 10.45
C TYR A 164 10.98 6.86 9.81
N LEU A 165 11.22 8.10 10.28
CA LEU A 165 10.57 9.29 9.71
C LEU A 165 10.91 9.50 8.23
N LYS A 166 12.18 9.28 7.85
CA LYS A 166 12.62 9.36 6.46
C LYS A 166 11.93 8.29 5.60
N ALA A 167 11.87 7.04 6.08
CA ALA A 167 11.21 5.94 5.38
C ALA A 167 9.73 6.22 5.12
N ILE A 168 9.03 6.76 6.13
CA ILE A 168 7.62 7.13 6.00
C ILE A 168 7.42 8.24 4.97
N ARG A 169 8.23 9.31 5.01
CA ARG A 169 8.16 10.40 4.01
C ARG A 169 8.36 9.89 2.59
N ILE A 170 9.38 9.06 2.39
CA ILE A 170 9.66 8.41 1.11
C ILE A 170 8.46 7.54 0.69
N LYS A 171 7.97 6.67 1.58
CA LYS A 171 6.82 5.78 1.32
C LYS A 171 5.61 6.55 0.82
N LEU A 172 5.24 7.65 1.48
CA LEU A 172 4.10 8.47 1.10
C LEU A 172 4.32 9.13 -0.27
N ALA A 173 5.51 9.67 -0.52
CA ALA A 173 5.85 10.24 -1.82
C ALA A 173 5.81 9.19 -2.96
N LEU A 174 6.35 8.00 -2.73
CA LEU A 174 6.27 6.88 -3.66
C LEU A 174 4.82 6.49 -3.94
N TYR A 175 4.01 6.32 -2.90
CA TYR A 175 2.60 5.96 -3.09
C TYR A 175 1.84 7.03 -3.87
N LYS A 176 2.03 8.32 -3.55
CA LYS A 176 1.43 9.44 -4.31
C LYS A 176 1.82 9.40 -5.78
N CYS A 177 3.10 9.20 -6.06
CA CYS A 177 3.63 9.09 -7.41
C CYS A 177 3.01 7.89 -8.17
N MET A 178 2.87 6.75 -7.49
CA MET A 178 2.24 5.56 -8.04
C MET A 178 0.79 5.81 -8.46
N VAL A 179 -0.04 6.37 -7.56
CA VAL A 179 -1.47 6.55 -7.83
C VAL A 179 -1.78 7.71 -8.78
N LYS A 180 -0.98 8.78 -8.77
CA LYS A 180 -1.20 9.96 -9.63
C LYS A 180 -0.58 9.83 -11.03
N HIS A 181 0.46 9.01 -11.19
CA HIS A 181 1.26 9.00 -12.41
C HIS A 181 1.41 7.60 -13.01
N LEU A 182 2.07 6.68 -12.30
CA LEU A 182 2.38 5.36 -12.84
C LEU A 182 1.11 4.55 -13.17
N GLY A 183 0.19 4.41 -12.22
CA GLY A 183 -1.04 3.63 -12.37
C GLY A 183 -1.90 4.08 -13.55
N PRO A 184 -2.24 5.38 -13.66
CA PRO A 184 -2.96 5.92 -14.81
C PRO A 184 -2.27 5.66 -16.15
N ALA A 185 -0.94 5.77 -16.22
CA ALA A 185 -0.17 5.50 -17.43
C ALA A 185 -0.23 4.01 -17.82
N LEU A 186 -0.03 3.12 -16.85
CA LEU A 186 -0.15 1.67 -17.06
C LEU A 186 -1.55 1.26 -17.50
N ARG A 187 -2.60 1.83 -16.89
CA ARG A 187 -4.00 1.56 -17.27
C ARG A 187 -4.26 2.00 -18.71
N SER A 188 -3.80 3.20 -19.07
CA SER A 188 -3.99 3.74 -20.42
C SER A 188 -3.33 2.85 -21.47
N GLU A 189 -2.10 2.39 -21.20
CA GLU A 189 -1.40 1.45 -22.08
C GLU A 189 -2.14 0.09 -22.16
N HIS A 190 -2.57 -0.44 -21.03
CA HIS A 190 -3.29 -1.71 -20.96
C HIS A 190 -4.59 -1.68 -21.79
N LEU A 191 -5.38 -0.61 -21.65
CA LEU A 191 -6.60 -0.40 -22.44
C LEU A 191 -6.27 -0.28 -23.93
N ARG A 192 -5.23 0.49 -24.29
CA ARG A 192 -4.77 0.64 -25.67
C ARG A 192 -4.39 -0.71 -26.29
N ARG A 193 -3.62 -1.55 -25.58
CA ARG A 193 -3.22 -2.89 -26.05
C ARG A 193 -4.41 -3.82 -26.26
N LYS A 194 -5.43 -3.73 -25.40
CA LYS A 194 -6.64 -4.55 -25.48
C LYS A 194 -7.70 -4.01 -26.46
N GLY A 195 -7.48 -2.83 -27.07
CA GLY A 195 -8.51 -2.15 -27.86
C GLY A 195 -9.77 -1.84 -27.04
N ALA A 196 -9.62 -1.71 -25.71
CA ALA A 196 -10.72 -1.53 -24.79
C ALA A 196 -10.90 -0.05 -24.45
N VAL A 197 -12.15 0.36 -24.26
CA VAL A 197 -12.47 1.67 -23.70
C VAL A 197 -12.44 1.61 -22.17
N ARG A 198 -12.18 2.76 -21.55
CA ARG A 198 -12.21 2.88 -20.10
C ARG A 198 -13.64 2.72 -19.57
N THR A 199 -13.86 1.72 -18.71
CA THR A 199 -15.17 1.42 -18.11
C THR A 199 -15.24 1.65 -16.61
N ASN A 200 -14.09 1.77 -15.93
CA ASN A 200 -13.99 2.00 -14.49
C ASN A 200 -12.80 2.92 -14.16
N SER A 201 -12.59 3.18 -12.88
CA SER A 201 -11.50 4.03 -12.35
C SER A 201 -10.43 3.22 -11.62
N GLU A 202 -10.53 1.89 -11.61
CA GLU A 202 -9.53 1.02 -11.00
C GLU A 202 -8.17 1.16 -11.69
N ILE A 203 -7.10 1.25 -10.90
CA ILE A 203 -5.73 1.38 -11.40
C ILE A 203 -4.80 0.31 -10.84
N ASP A 204 -5.30 -0.90 -10.52
CA ASP A 204 -4.56 -1.95 -9.81
C ASP A 204 -3.13 -2.11 -10.34
N CYS A 205 -2.22 -1.36 -9.72
CA CYS A 205 -0.90 -1.16 -10.28
C CYS A 205 -0.10 -2.44 -10.15
N GLN A 206 -0.50 -3.33 -9.22
CA GLN A 206 0.02 -4.68 -9.18
C GLN A 206 -0.38 -5.41 -10.44
N ASN A 207 -1.67 -5.63 -10.66
CA ASN A 207 -2.14 -6.43 -11.79
C ASN A 207 -1.68 -5.86 -13.13
N LEU A 208 -1.66 -4.53 -13.29
CA LEU A 208 -1.16 -3.89 -14.51
C LEU A 208 0.34 -4.14 -14.75
N LEU A 209 1.17 -4.17 -13.70
CA LEU A 209 2.59 -4.53 -13.82
C LEU A 209 2.79 -6.02 -14.07
N PHE A 210 1.95 -6.89 -13.48
CA PHE A 210 1.97 -8.33 -13.73
C PHE A 210 1.57 -8.65 -15.17
N ASP A 211 0.49 -8.06 -15.67
CA ASP A 211 0.03 -8.22 -17.05
C ASP A 211 1.10 -7.73 -18.04
N LEU A 212 1.70 -6.56 -17.77
CA LEU A 212 2.78 -6.03 -18.60
C LEU A 212 4.01 -6.95 -18.61
N LEU A 213 4.34 -7.57 -17.47
CA LEU A 213 5.45 -8.52 -17.35
C LEU A 213 5.17 -9.80 -18.15
N GLU A 214 3.97 -10.37 -18.02
CA GLU A 214 3.56 -11.56 -18.75
C GLU A 214 3.63 -11.34 -20.26
N GLU A 215 3.09 -10.20 -20.74
CA GLU A 215 3.14 -9.83 -22.15
C GLU A 215 4.58 -9.73 -22.68
N TRP A 216 5.49 -9.13 -21.91
CA TRP A 216 6.90 -9.04 -22.29
C TRP A 216 7.61 -10.38 -22.31
N LEU A 217 7.28 -11.28 -21.37
CA LEU A 217 7.83 -12.64 -21.34
C LEU A 217 7.38 -13.48 -22.54
N LEU A 218 6.18 -13.20 -23.09
CA LEU A 218 5.64 -13.87 -24.27
C LEU A 218 6.18 -13.34 -25.61
N GLN A 219 7.01 -12.29 -25.60
CA GLN A 219 7.63 -11.72 -26.81
C GLN A 219 9.16 -11.94 -26.84
N PRO A 220 9.63 -13.19 -27.04
CA PRO A 220 11.04 -13.57 -26.88
C PRO A 220 12.02 -12.99 -27.91
N GLN A 221 11.56 -12.19 -28.88
CA GLN A 221 12.34 -11.75 -30.04
C GLN A 221 12.88 -10.31 -29.91
N HIS A 222 12.65 -9.62 -28.79
CA HIS A 222 13.17 -8.27 -28.60
C HIS A 222 14.62 -8.29 -28.06
N ALA A 223 15.51 -7.56 -28.74
CA ALA A 223 16.94 -7.46 -28.38
C ALA A 223 17.20 -6.99 -26.93
N ASP A 224 16.23 -6.30 -26.32
CA ASP A 224 16.31 -5.76 -24.95
C ASP A 224 15.41 -6.47 -23.92
N MET A 225 14.85 -7.65 -24.26
CA MET A 225 13.86 -8.36 -23.44
C MET A 225 14.31 -8.52 -21.99
N THR A 226 15.52 -9.05 -21.75
CA THR A 226 16.06 -9.29 -20.40
C THR A 226 16.13 -8.01 -19.57
N THR A 227 16.56 -6.90 -20.18
CA THR A 227 16.66 -5.60 -19.52
C THR A 227 15.28 -5.06 -19.18
N ASN A 228 14.33 -5.16 -20.11
CA ASN A 228 12.96 -4.67 -19.93
C ASN A 228 12.20 -5.46 -18.87
N VAL A 229 12.33 -6.79 -18.89
CA VAL A 229 11.78 -7.69 -17.86
C VAL A 229 12.30 -7.28 -16.48
N LYS A 230 13.62 -7.09 -16.32
CA LYS A 230 14.21 -6.67 -15.06
C LYS A 230 13.70 -5.31 -14.57
N ILE A 231 13.47 -4.36 -15.49
CA ILE A 231 12.88 -3.05 -15.17
C ILE A 231 11.47 -3.23 -14.59
N ILE A 232 10.64 -4.05 -15.24
CA ILE A 232 9.25 -4.30 -14.81
C ILE A 232 9.21 -5.06 -13.49
N GLU A 233 10.07 -6.07 -13.30
CA GLU A 233 10.21 -6.78 -12.03
C GLU A 233 10.60 -5.84 -10.90
N THR A 234 11.56 -4.94 -11.13
CA THR A 234 11.96 -3.92 -10.14
C THR A 234 10.81 -2.98 -9.80
N ALA A 235 10.03 -2.55 -10.81
CA ALA A 235 8.86 -1.69 -10.61
C ALA A 235 7.78 -2.39 -9.76
N LYS A 236 7.52 -3.67 -10.05
CA LYS A 236 6.59 -4.53 -9.31
C LYS A 236 7.02 -4.71 -7.85
N ASP A 237 8.28 -5.00 -7.62
CA ASP A 237 8.82 -5.19 -6.27
C ASP A 237 8.80 -3.87 -5.49
N GLY A 238 9.13 -2.75 -6.12
CA GLY A 238 9.00 -1.41 -5.56
C GLY A 238 7.58 -1.08 -5.12
N ARG A 239 6.57 -1.38 -5.95
CA ARG A 239 5.14 -1.23 -5.56
C ARG A 239 4.81 -2.05 -4.31
N ASN A 240 5.27 -3.30 -4.26
CA ASN A 240 4.98 -4.17 -3.12
C ASN A 240 5.67 -3.69 -1.85
N ILE A 241 6.91 -3.21 -1.94
CA ILE A 241 7.63 -2.59 -0.81
C ILE A 241 6.84 -1.40 -0.24
N VAL A 242 6.31 -0.55 -1.11
CA VAL A 242 5.47 0.61 -0.72
C VAL A 242 4.19 0.16 -0.02
N CYS A 243 3.46 -0.81 -0.58
CA CYS A 243 2.14 -1.20 -0.07
C CYS A 243 2.21 -2.10 1.17
N HIS A 244 3.26 -2.90 1.32
CA HIS A 244 3.47 -3.81 2.46
C HIS A 244 4.43 -3.25 3.52
N ALA A 245 4.81 -1.97 3.41
CA ALA A 245 5.49 -1.20 4.44
C ALA A 245 6.80 -1.83 4.97
N ASN A 246 7.65 -2.34 4.08
CA ASN A 246 9.01 -2.73 4.45
C ASN A 246 9.90 -1.48 4.52
N LEU A 247 9.88 -0.82 5.69
CA LEU A 247 10.54 0.47 5.89
C LEU A 247 12.07 0.44 5.67
N PRO A 248 12.82 -0.60 6.10
CA PRO A 248 14.24 -0.72 5.75
C PRO A 248 14.50 -0.71 4.24
N LEU A 249 13.74 -1.47 3.46
CA LEU A 249 13.91 -1.49 2.00
C LEU A 249 13.48 -0.19 1.34
N ILE A 250 12.48 0.50 1.88
CA ILE A 250 12.12 1.85 1.41
C ILE A 250 13.33 2.78 1.56
N LEU A 251 14.11 2.69 2.64
CA LEU A 251 15.28 3.55 2.81
C LEU A 251 16.40 3.23 1.81
N THR A 252 16.62 1.96 1.48
CA THR A 252 17.75 1.55 0.62
C THR A 252 17.42 1.56 -0.87
N ASP A 253 16.15 1.35 -1.24
CA ASP A 253 15.78 0.97 -2.62
C ASP A 253 14.76 1.93 -3.27
N TRP A 254 14.38 3.02 -2.61
CA TRP A 254 13.41 3.98 -3.16
C TRP A 254 13.87 4.64 -4.47
N GLU A 255 15.18 4.92 -4.62
CA GLU A 255 15.71 5.49 -5.87
C GLU A 255 15.52 4.51 -7.02
N ALA A 256 15.91 3.24 -6.80
CA ALA A 256 15.72 2.17 -7.78
C ALA A 256 14.23 1.98 -8.11
N THR A 257 13.34 2.11 -7.13
CA THR A 257 11.89 2.06 -7.32
C THR A 257 11.40 3.17 -8.25
N LEU A 258 11.65 4.45 -7.95
CA LEU A 258 11.21 5.56 -8.82
C LEU A 258 11.82 5.50 -10.22
N LEU A 259 13.11 5.21 -10.31
CA LEU A 259 13.78 5.11 -11.61
C LEU A 259 13.25 3.94 -12.42
N SER A 260 12.85 2.83 -11.79
CA SER A 260 12.19 1.73 -12.50
C SER A 260 10.80 2.13 -13.01
N TRP A 261 10.03 2.90 -12.25
CA TRP A 261 8.72 3.41 -12.68
C TRP A 261 8.85 4.40 -13.84
N GLU A 262 9.83 5.31 -13.78
CA GLU A 262 10.18 6.18 -14.91
C GLU A 262 10.49 5.33 -16.15
N LYS A 263 11.37 4.34 -16.03
CA LYS A 263 11.77 3.47 -17.14
C LYS A 263 10.58 2.69 -17.69
N VAL A 264 9.70 2.15 -16.85
CA VAL A 264 8.46 1.51 -17.28
C VAL A 264 7.61 2.47 -18.10
N CYS A 265 7.44 3.74 -17.66
CA CYS A 265 6.72 4.74 -18.44
C CYS A 265 7.36 4.99 -19.81
N ARG A 266 8.70 4.99 -19.91
CA ARG A 266 9.40 5.07 -21.20
C ARG A 266 9.17 3.82 -22.06
N LEU A 267 9.17 2.62 -21.46
CA LEU A 267 8.92 1.35 -22.16
C LEU A 267 7.52 1.30 -22.78
N ILE A 268 6.52 1.88 -22.10
CA ILE A 268 5.15 2.01 -22.63
C ILE A 268 4.96 3.29 -23.47
N THR A 269 6.05 3.92 -23.90
CA THR A 269 6.06 5.14 -24.74
C THR A 269 5.38 6.38 -24.14
N ASN A 270 5.15 6.40 -22.83
CA ASN A 270 4.58 7.55 -22.12
C ASN A 270 5.70 8.45 -21.54
N VAL A 271 6.32 9.24 -22.43
CA VAL A 271 7.47 10.11 -22.12
C VAL A 271 7.09 11.22 -21.13
N ASN A 272 5.88 11.77 -21.24
CA ASN A 272 5.42 12.85 -20.36
C ASN A 272 5.35 12.37 -18.90
N THR A 273 4.70 11.23 -18.65
CA THR A 273 4.64 10.65 -17.30
C THR A 273 6.03 10.25 -16.81
N ALA A 274 6.90 9.71 -17.67
CA ALA A 274 8.28 9.42 -17.29
C ALA A 274 9.02 10.66 -16.78
N ASN A 275 8.91 11.80 -17.48
CA ASN A 275 9.52 13.06 -17.05
C ASN A 275 8.92 13.56 -15.72
N THR A 276 7.60 13.47 -15.53
CA THR A 276 6.98 13.81 -14.25
C THR A 276 7.50 12.94 -13.10
N ILE A 277 7.66 11.63 -13.30
CA ILE A 277 8.23 10.73 -12.27
C ILE A 277 9.69 11.09 -11.99
N ARG A 278 10.46 11.48 -13.03
CA ARG A 278 11.84 11.96 -12.87
C ARG A 278 11.89 13.23 -12.01
N ASP A 279 10.99 14.16 -12.22
CA ASP A 279 10.88 15.40 -11.43
C ASP A 279 10.55 15.09 -9.97
N VAL A 280 9.61 14.16 -9.71
CA VAL A 280 9.32 13.67 -8.36
C VAL A 280 10.56 13.06 -7.70
N TYR A 281 11.38 12.31 -8.44
CA TYR A 281 12.63 11.78 -7.91
C TYR A 281 13.63 12.90 -7.56
N ILE A 282 13.80 13.91 -8.41
CA ILE A 282 14.68 15.07 -8.12
C ILE A 282 14.21 15.80 -6.86
N ASP A 283 12.92 16.13 -6.81
CA ASP A 283 12.31 16.83 -5.69
C ASP A 283 12.46 16.03 -4.40
N LEU A 284 12.10 14.74 -4.42
CA LEU A 284 12.22 13.89 -3.25
C LEU A 284 13.66 13.80 -2.77
N LYS A 285 14.63 13.58 -3.67
CA LYS A 285 16.06 13.53 -3.35
C LYS A 285 16.52 14.81 -2.63
N SER A 286 16.17 15.96 -3.19
CA SER A 286 16.54 17.27 -2.61
C SER A 286 15.97 17.49 -1.20
N ARG A 287 14.81 16.92 -0.88
CA ARG A 287 14.11 17.10 0.41
C ARG A 287 14.50 16.09 1.48
N ILE A 288 15.05 14.93 1.11
CA ILE A 288 15.32 13.82 2.04
C ILE A 288 16.80 13.68 2.40
N ASP A 289 17.70 14.40 1.72
CA ASP A 289 19.15 14.39 1.99
C ASP A 289 19.48 15.16 3.28
N LEU A 290 19.15 14.52 4.39
CA LEU A 290 19.80 14.70 5.68
C LEU A 290 20.70 13.48 5.94
N PRO A 291 21.94 13.67 6.42
CA PRO A 291 22.82 12.56 6.77
C PRO A 291 22.14 11.67 7.81
N LEU A 292 22.10 10.36 7.53
CA LEU A 292 21.59 9.36 8.46
C LEU A 292 22.77 8.76 9.25
N PRO A 293 22.78 8.82 10.58
CA PRO A 293 23.72 8.04 11.37
C PRO A 293 23.33 6.55 11.34
N GLY A 294 24.32 5.67 11.14
CA GLY A 294 24.18 4.21 11.25
C GLY A 294 24.06 3.45 9.92
N THR A 295 24.45 2.17 9.94
CA THR A 295 24.43 1.26 8.79
C THR A 295 23.07 0.58 8.68
N ILE A 296 22.44 0.61 7.49
CA ILE A 296 21.22 -0.17 7.20
C ILE A 296 21.63 -1.38 6.37
N TRP A 297 21.44 -2.59 6.89
CA TRP A 297 21.67 -3.81 6.13
C TRP A 297 20.48 -4.15 5.24
N ARG A 298 20.74 -4.41 3.95
CA ARG A 298 19.75 -5.03 3.06
C ARG A 298 19.46 -6.45 3.54
N SER A 299 18.23 -6.69 4.01
CA SER A 299 17.77 -8.05 4.26
C SER A 299 17.53 -8.75 2.91
N THR A 300 18.35 -9.75 2.60
CA THR A 300 18.15 -10.66 1.45
C THR A 300 16.95 -11.60 1.65
N ALA A 301 16.29 -11.57 2.82
CA ALA A 301 15.21 -12.49 3.17
C ALA A 301 13.91 -12.25 2.39
N GLN A 302 13.70 -11.06 1.81
CA GLN A 302 12.50 -10.81 1.01
C GLN A 302 12.49 -11.53 -0.33
N SER A 303 13.65 -11.77 -0.96
CA SER A 303 13.68 -12.58 -2.19
C SER A 303 13.13 -13.99 -1.91
N LYS A 304 13.33 -14.52 -0.70
CA LYS A 304 12.78 -15.83 -0.29
C LYS A 304 11.29 -15.78 0.05
N TYR A 305 10.77 -14.70 0.64
CA TYR A 305 9.33 -14.59 0.89
C TYR A 305 8.53 -14.50 -0.42
N PHE A 306 9.00 -13.69 -1.39
CA PHE A 306 8.40 -13.60 -2.71
C PHE A 306 8.66 -14.85 -3.57
N ALA A 307 9.86 -15.43 -3.55
CA ALA A 307 10.14 -16.69 -4.24
C ALA A 307 9.31 -17.86 -3.68
N ASN A 308 9.01 -17.87 -2.38
CA ASN A 308 8.13 -18.87 -1.78
C ASN A 308 6.65 -18.62 -2.08
N LEU A 309 6.21 -17.36 -2.27
CA LEU A 309 4.84 -17.04 -2.70
C LEU A 309 4.60 -17.47 -4.16
N VAL A 310 5.57 -17.19 -5.04
CA VAL A 310 5.56 -17.63 -6.46
C VAL A 310 5.69 -19.15 -6.55
N ARG A 311 6.61 -19.79 -5.80
CA ARG A 311 6.71 -21.27 -5.77
C ARG A 311 5.47 -21.94 -5.18
N ARG A 312 4.84 -21.39 -4.14
CA ARG A 312 3.59 -21.95 -3.60
C ARG A 312 2.40 -21.75 -4.55
N GLN A 313 2.35 -20.66 -5.32
CA GLN A 313 1.32 -20.47 -6.35
C GLN A 313 1.47 -21.43 -7.54
N VAL A 314 2.71 -21.73 -7.96
CA VAL A 314 2.98 -22.67 -9.07
C VAL A 314 2.82 -24.14 -8.65
N VAL A 315 3.14 -24.50 -7.40
CA VAL A 315 3.11 -25.89 -6.93
C VAL A 315 1.73 -26.33 -6.41
N LEU A 316 0.83 -25.41 -6.02
CA LEU A 316 -0.47 -25.75 -5.44
C LEU A 316 -1.68 -25.61 -6.38
N ASN A 317 -1.54 -25.15 -7.63
CA ASN A 317 -2.66 -25.14 -8.58
C ASN A 317 -2.20 -25.18 -10.05
N PRO A 318 -2.25 -26.36 -10.70
CA PRO A 318 -2.03 -26.47 -12.15
C PRO A 318 -3.22 -25.91 -12.98
N THR A 319 -4.27 -25.42 -12.33
CA THR A 319 -5.55 -25.06 -12.94
C THR A 319 -6.05 -23.69 -12.48
N TRP A 320 -5.21 -22.65 -12.60
CA TRP A 320 -5.72 -21.27 -12.52
C TRP A 320 -6.45 -20.89 -13.83
N ARG A 321 -7.70 -21.36 -13.95
CA ARG A 321 -8.73 -20.51 -14.54
C ARG A 321 -8.99 -19.37 -13.55
N ARG A 322 -9.05 -18.13 -14.07
CA ARG A 322 -9.40 -16.89 -13.36
C ARG A 322 -10.43 -17.17 -12.24
N PRO A 323 -10.24 -16.71 -11.00
CA PRO A 323 -11.34 -16.62 -10.06
C PRO A 323 -12.33 -15.63 -10.66
N ASN A 324 -13.52 -16.12 -11.00
CA ASN A 324 -14.67 -15.26 -11.18
C ASN A 324 -14.98 -14.61 -9.83
N PHE A 325 -14.31 -13.50 -9.51
CA PHE A 325 -14.89 -12.51 -8.62
C PHE A 325 -16.08 -11.90 -9.38
N LYS A 326 -17.23 -12.58 -9.32
CA LYS A 326 -18.52 -11.93 -9.58
C LYS A 326 -18.77 -10.99 -8.41
N ILE A 327 -18.38 -9.74 -8.55
CA ILE A 327 -19.05 -8.66 -7.83
C ILE A 327 -20.46 -8.62 -8.40
N THR A 328 -21.42 -9.14 -7.64
CA THR A 328 -22.83 -9.02 -7.97
C THR A 328 -23.21 -7.55 -7.80
N LEU A 329 -23.10 -6.77 -8.88
CA LEU A 329 -23.74 -5.47 -8.96
C LEU A 329 -25.25 -5.73 -8.93
N THR A 330 -25.88 -5.53 -7.77
CA THR A 330 -27.34 -5.50 -7.67
C THR A 330 -27.83 -4.32 -8.49
N LYS A 331 -28.34 -4.61 -9.70
CA LYS A 331 -29.16 -3.65 -10.45
C LYS A 331 -30.35 -3.26 -9.57
N LYS A 332 -30.52 -1.98 -9.27
CA LYS A 332 -31.82 -1.47 -8.80
C LYS A 332 -32.88 -1.78 -9.86
N PRO A 333 -34.09 -2.24 -9.47
CA PRO A 333 -35.21 -2.30 -10.40
C PRO A 333 -35.60 -0.89 -10.82
N LEU A 334 -36.01 -0.78 -12.09
CA LEU A 334 -36.50 0.43 -12.75
C LEU A 334 -37.69 1.06 -12.01
#